data_AF-A0A367U6Z6-F1
#
_entry.id   AF-A0A367U6Z6-F1
#
_cell.length_a   1.000
_cell.length_b   1.000
_cell.length_c   1.000
_cell.angle_alpha   90.00
_cell.angle_beta   90.00
_cell.angle_gamma   90.00
#
_symmetry.space_group_name_H-M   'P 1'
#
loop_
_entity.id
_entity.type
_entity.pdbx_description
1 polymer ?
#
loop_
_entity_poly.entity_id
_entity_poly.type
_entity_poly.pdbx_seq_one_letter_code
_entity_poly.pdbx_strand_id
1 'polypeptide(L)'
;MIPVNLQPEPCDFDQMVRQRGHTWLLNNGINVNNPPPKASDLPNYWSHSNKQLWVAYSGVCAYLAIYFEWGTGASSTDHFIAKSANAGEAYEWSNYRLSCFGPNRNKNKYDDVLDPIGLTPETFVINFASGEISPNPTLSSAEKKEAKKTIRRLKLDSDNNNQMRAQHYNDYVSGDCSLKFLSRKSPFVHAEIVRQGLV
;
A
#
# COMPACT_ATOMS: atom_id res chain seq x y z
N MET A 1 -2.94 2.50 -8.26
CA MET A 1 -2.58 1.27 -7.53
C MET A 1 -2.36 0.17 -8.55
N ILE A 2 -1.33 -0.65 -8.37
CA ILE A 2 -1.03 -1.81 -9.23
C ILE A 2 -0.87 -3.05 -8.34
N PRO A 3 -0.93 -4.28 -8.90
CA PRO A 3 -0.70 -5.49 -8.11
C PRO A 3 0.68 -5.48 -7.44
N VAL A 4 0.70 -5.95 -6.20
CA VAL A 4 1.91 -6.08 -5.38
C VAL A 4 2.09 -7.55 -5.01
N ASN A 5 3.30 -8.07 -5.21
CA ASN A 5 3.65 -9.42 -4.78
C ASN A 5 4.02 -9.40 -3.30
N LEU A 6 3.39 -10.29 -2.51
CA LEU A 6 3.77 -10.52 -1.12
C LEU A 6 5.24 -10.93 -1.05
N GLN A 7 6.03 -10.17 -0.29
CA GLN A 7 7.44 -10.47 -0.06
C GLN A 7 7.59 -11.50 1.05
N PRO A 8 8.65 -12.33 1.03
CA PRO A 8 8.97 -13.20 2.16
C PRO A 8 9.22 -12.37 3.43
N GLU A 9 8.87 -12.93 4.59
CA GLU A 9 9.16 -12.27 5.86
C GLU A 9 10.67 -12.31 6.18
N PRO A 10 11.20 -11.29 6.88
CA PRO A 10 12.57 -11.30 7.37
C PRO A 10 12.85 -12.48 8.32
N CYS A 11 14.09 -12.96 8.35
CA CYS A 11 14.46 -14.13 9.16
C CYS A 11 14.23 -13.97 10.67
N ASP A 12 14.28 -12.74 11.18
CA ASP A 12 14.06 -12.40 12.57
C ASP A 12 12.61 -11.96 12.86
N PHE A 13 11.74 -11.90 11.85
CA PHE A 13 10.36 -11.41 11.99
C PHE A 13 9.57 -12.23 13.00
N ASP A 14 9.64 -13.56 12.89
CA ASP A 14 8.92 -14.47 13.77
C ASP A 14 9.26 -14.24 15.25
N GLN A 15 10.56 -14.18 15.55
CA GLN A 15 11.05 -13.99 16.90
C GLN A 15 10.80 -12.57 17.42
N MET A 16 11.05 -11.55 16.60
CA MET A 16 11.09 -10.15 17.04
C MET A 16 9.72 -9.45 16.99
N VAL A 17 8.78 -9.97 16.20
CA VAL A 17 7.45 -9.39 16.01
C VAL A 17 6.36 -10.38 16.41
N ARG A 18 6.23 -11.51 15.69
CA ARG A 18 5.10 -12.44 15.83
C ARG A 18 5.01 -13.04 17.22
N GLN A 19 6.05 -13.77 17.64
CA GLN A 19 6.06 -14.47 18.92
C GLN A 19 5.90 -13.49 20.09
N ARG A 20 6.60 -12.36 20.08
CA ARG A 20 6.48 -11.32 21.13
C ARG A 20 5.07 -10.75 21.20
N GLY A 21 4.46 -10.45 20.06
CA GLY A 21 3.08 -10.00 19.98
C GLY A 21 2.10 -11.02 20.55
N HIS A 22 2.19 -12.27 20.09
CA HIS A 22 1.29 -13.35 20.53
C HIS A 22 1.46 -13.70 22.01
N THR A 23 2.70 -13.72 22.53
CA THR A 23 2.96 -13.88 23.96
C THR A 23 2.35 -12.75 24.77
N TRP A 24 2.49 -11.49 24.31
CA TRP A 24 1.87 -10.35 25.00
C TRP A 24 0.35 -10.46 24.99
N LEU A 25 -0.27 -10.83 23.87
CA LEU A 25 -1.72 -11.05 23.78
C LEU A 25 -2.19 -12.13 24.76
N LEU A 26 -1.51 -13.28 24.78
CA LEU A 26 -1.81 -14.39 25.67
C LEU A 26 -1.72 -13.98 27.15
N ASN A 27 -0.65 -13.29 27.54
CA ASN A 27 -0.44 -12.82 28.91
C ASN A 27 -1.49 -11.80 29.37
N ASN A 28 -2.16 -11.14 28.43
CA ASN A 28 -3.25 -10.19 28.69
C ASN A 28 -4.64 -10.79 28.45
N GLY A 29 -4.74 -12.11 28.23
CA GLY A 29 -6.01 -12.80 28.00
C GLY A 29 -6.74 -12.41 26.71
N ILE A 30 -6.01 -11.86 25.72
CA ILE A 30 -6.58 -11.45 24.44
C ILE A 30 -6.45 -12.61 23.45
N ASN A 31 -7.59 -13.11 22.95
CA ASN A 31 -7.61 -14.11 21.89
C ASN A 31 -7.10 -13.50 20.57
N VAL A 32 -6.14 -14.17 19.92
CA VAL A 32 -5.53 -13.71 18.67
C VAL A 32 -6.53 -13.47 17.54
N ASN A 33 -7.65 -14.19 17.52
CA ASN A 33 -8.66 -14.08 16.46
C ASN A 33 -9.73 -13.01 16.74
N ASN A 34 -9.68 -12.36 17.90
CA ASN A 34 -10.67 -11.36 18.30
C ASN A 34 -10.11 -9.93 18.16
N PRO A 35 -11.00 -8.92 18.06
CA PRO A 35 -10.64 -7.54 18.32
C PRO A 35 -9.99 -7.37 19.69
N PRO A 36 -8.91 -6.56 19.84
CA PRO A 36 -8.43 -6.18 21.16
C PRO A 36 -9.41 -5.20 21.82
N PRO A 37 -9.47 -5.12 23.16
CA PRO A 37 -10.30 -4.13 23.85
C PRO A 37 -10.00 -2.69 23.41
N LYS A 38 -8.71 -2.39 23.17
CA LYS A 38 -8.23 -1.10 22.68
C LYS A 38 -6.98 -1.28 21.82
N ALA A 39 -7.12 -1.00 20.52
CA ALA A 39 -6.06 -1.24 19.53
C ALA A 39 -4.79 -0.37 19.73
N SER A 40 -4.90 0.76 20.43
CA SER A 40 -3.75 1.62 20.75
C SER A 40 -2.92 1.10 21.92
N ASP A 41 -3.40 0.11 22.67
CA ASP A 41 -2.66 -0.51 23.76
C ASP A 41 -1.80 -1.69 23.28
N LEU A 42 -1.96 -2.12 22.01
CA LEU A 42 -1.11 -3.14 21.42
C LEU A 42 0.34 -2.64 21.31
N PRO A 43 1.34 -3.39 21.84
CA PRO A 43 2.74 -3.03 21.71
C PRO A 43 3.18 -3.00 20.25
N ASN A 44 3.95 -1.99 19.87
CA ASN A 44 4.37 -1.72 18.51
C ASN A 44 5.56 -2.57 18.03
N TYR A 45 5.59 -3.87 18.34
CA TYR A 45 6.70 -4.76 17.96
C TYR A 45 6.95 -4.79 16.44
N TRP A 46 5.89 -4.60 15.63
CA TRP A 46 6.00 -4.48 14.17
C TRP A 46 6.99 -3.41 13.70
N SER A 47 7.21 -2.35 14.50
CA SER A 47 8.13 -1.27 14.16
C SER A 47 9.58 -1.73 13.97
N HIS A 48 9.97 -2.85 14.60
CA HIS A 48 11.26 -3.54 14.38
C HIS A 48 11.50 -3.82 12.89
N SER A 49 10.44 -4.25 12.19
CA SER A 49 10.50 -4.64 10.79
C SER A 49 10.31 -3.50 9.78
N ASN A 50 10.05 -2.25 10.21
CA ASN A 50 9.69 -1.16 9.29
C ASN A 50 10.76 -0.93 8.19
N LYS A 51 12.05 -0.97 8.55
CA LYS A 51 13.12 -0.79 7.56
C LYS A 51 13.22 -1.99 6.62
N GLN A 52 13.06 -3.21 7.14
CA GLN A 52 13.05 -4.43 6.34
C GLN A 52 11.86 -4.44 5.36
N LEU A 53 10.68 -3.97 5.80
CA LEU A 53 9.51 -3.76 4.95
C LEU A 53 9.81 -2.76 3.82
N TRP A 54 10.42 -1.62 4.14
CA TRP A 54 10.81 -0.65 3.12
C TRP A 54 11.78 -1.25 2.09
N VAL A 55 12.79 -2.00 2.54
CA VAL A 55 13.76 -2.68 1.65
C VAL A 55 13.07 -3.74 0.79
N ALA A 56 12.26 -4.62 1.39
CA ALA A 56 11.59 -5.72 0.71
C ALA A 56 10.69 -5.23 -0.44
N TYR A 57 9.98 -4.12 -0.21
CA TYR A 57 9.10 -3.51 -1.21
C TYR A 57 9.80 -2.42 -2.05
N SER A 58 11.15 -2.39 -2.06
CA SER A 58 11.97 -1.46 -2.86
C SER A 58 11.61 0.03 -2.67
N GLY A 59 11.12 0.39 -1.48
CA GLY A 59 10.67 1.73 -1.16
C GLY A 59 9.43 2.19 -1.92
N VAL A 60 8.66 1.29 -2.53
CA VAL A 60 7.47 1.62 -3.31
C VAL A 60 6.21 1.47 -2.45
N CYS A 61 5.46 2.56 -2.31
CA CYS A 61 4.17 2.56 -1.63
C CYS A 61 3.18 1.63 -2.35
N ALA A 62 2.58 0.70 -1.63
CA ALA A 62 1.66 -0.31 -2.17
C ALA A 62 0.40 0.32 -2.79
N TYR A 63 -0.12 1.41 -2.21
CA TYR A 63 -1.36 2.04 -2.69
C TYR A 63 -1.13 3.02 -3.85
N LEU A 64 -0.13 3.89 -3.73
CA LEU A 64 0.16 4.91 -4.74
C LEU A 64 1.05 4.39 -5.86
N ALA A 65 1.82 3.33 -5.61
CA ALA A 65 2.83 2.79 -6.51
C ALA A 65 3.81 3.88 -6.98
N ILE A 66 4.38 4.57 -5.98
CA ILE A 66 5.46 5.55 -6.09
C ILE A 66 6.54 5.21 -5.08
N TYR A 67 7.78 5.53 -5.43
CA TYR A 67 8.89 5.46 -4.50
C TYR A 67 8.84 6.61 -3.48
N PHE A 68 9.25 6.35 -2.24
CA PHE A 68 9.40 7.35 -1.20
C PHE A 68 10.55 7.02 -0.27
N GLU A 69 11.24 8.06 0.19
CA GLU A 69 12.46 7.93 0.98
C GLU A 69 12.17 7.42 2.40
N TRP A 70 13.09 6.58 2.89
CA TRP A 70 12.99 6.03 4.24
C TRP A 70 12.87 7.11 5.32
N GLY A 71 13.82 8.05 5.32
CA GLY A 71 13.98 9.05 6.38
C GLY A 71 12.89 10.11 6.42
N THR A 72 12.07 10.25 5.38
CA THR A 72 11.09 11.34 5.25
C THR A 72 9.65 10.87 5.16
N GLY A 73 9.38 9.56 5.06
CA GLY A 73 8.00 9.11 4.95
C GLY A 73 7.71 7.62 5.14
N ALA A 74 8.73 6.75 5.19
CA ALA A 74 8.52 5.30 5.17
C ALA A 74 8.62 4.59 6.53
N SER A 75 8.69 5.32 7.63
CA SER A 75 8.77 4.76 8.98
C SER A 75 7.42 4.30 9.55
N SER A 76 6.44 3.98 8.70
CA SER A 76 5.11 3.49 9.12
C SER A 76 4.69 2.27 8.31
N THR A 77 4.02 1.34 8.98
CA THR A 77 3.43 0.13 8.39
C THR A 77 1.92 0.28 8.39
N ASP A 78 1.27 0.00 7.27
CA ASP A 78 -0.18 -0.23 7.26
C ASP A 78 -0.47 -1.70 7.58
N HIS A 79 -1.48 -1.91 8.43
CA HIS A 79 -2.06 -3.22 8.70
C HIS A 79 -3.30 -3.37 7.84
N PHE A 80 -3.28 -4.24 6.83
CA PHE A 80 -4.38 -4.35 5.88
C PHE A 80 -5.69 -4.73 6.59
N ILE A 81 -5.68 -5.82 7.35
CA ILE A 81 -6.63 -6.10 8.44
C ILE A 81 -6.27 -5.18 9.60
N ALA A 82 -7.19 -4.28 9.94
CA ALA A 82 -6.94 -3.29 10.98
C ALA A 82 -6.67 -3.94 12.34
N LYS A 83 -5.73 -3.38 13.10
CA LYS A 83 -5.42 -3.80 14.48
C LYS A 83 -6.63 -3.82 15.42
N SER A 84 -7.64 -2.98 15.14
CA SER A 84 -8.89 -2.94 15.90
C SER A 84 -9.88 -4.03 15.52
N ALA A 85 -9.67 -4.73 14.41
CA ALA A 85 -10.55 -5.81 13.93
C ALA A 85 -10.03 -7.18 14.37
N ASN A 86 -8.71 -7.38 14.39
CA ASN A 86 -8.09 -8.63 14.81
C ASN A 86 -6.73 -8.34 15.48
N ALA A 87 -6.55 -8.85 16.70
CA ALA A 87 -5.37 -8.57 17.51
C ALA A 87 -4.12 -9.32 17.03
N GLY A 88 -4.26 -10.58 16.58
CA GLY A 88 -3.15 -11.40 16.08
C GLY A 88 -2.58 -10.85 14.79
N GLU A 89 -3.44 -10.43 13.86
CA GLU A 89 -3.05 -9.84 12.56
C GLU A 89 -2.20 -8.57 12.70
N ALA A 90 -2.16 -7.93 13.88
CA ALA A 90 -1.24 -6.83 14.14
C ALA A 90 0.24 -7.25 14.06
N TYR A 91 0.53 -8.54 14.21
CA TYR A 91 1.88 -9.12 14.29
C TYR A 91 2.22 -10.06 13.13
N GLU A 92 1.41 -10.06 12.06
CA GLU A 92 1.59 -10.93 10.90
C GLU A 92 2.14 -10.18 9.68
N TRP A 93 3.26 -10.67 9.12
CA TRP A 93 3.94 -10.03 7.99
C TRP A 93 3.06 -9.96 6.74
N SER A 94 2.28 -11.02 6.49
CA SER A 94 1.32 -11.09 5.38
C SER A 94 0.27 -9.98 5.45
N ASN A 95 0.06 -9.38 6.62
CA ASN A 95 -0.87 -8.29 6.84
C ASN A 95 -0.24 -6.89 6.66
N TYR A 96 1.07 -6.79 6.41
CA TYR A 96 1.77 -5.50 6.33
C TYR A 96 1.83 -4.95 4.91
N ARG A 97 1.50 -3.66 4.75
CA ARG A 97 1.67 -2.93 3.50
C ARG A 97 2.62 -1.76 3.72
N LEU A 98 3.65 -1.67 2.89
CA LEU A 98 4.46 -0.45 2.82
C LEU A 98 3.58 0.66 2.24
N SER A 99 3.31 1.70 3.02
CA SER A 99 2.34 2.73 2.63
C SER A 99 2.85 4.13 2.93
N CYS A 100 2.66 5.05 1.99
CA CYS A 100 2.80 6.48 2.25
C CYS A 100 1.80 6.90 3.34
N PHE A 101 2.20 7.88 4.16
CA PHE A 101 1.39 8.33 5.30
C PHE A 101 -0.04 8.74 4.94
N GLY A 102 -0.24 9.42 3.79
CA GLY A 102 -1.55 9.87 3.33
C GLY A 102 -2.56 8.72 3.16
N PRO A 103 -2.33 7.79 2.23
CA PRO A 103 -3.17 6.60 2.06
C PRO A 103 -3.33 5.76 3.33
N ASN A 104 -2.25 5.53 4.10
CA ASN A 104 -2.32 4.79 5.38
C ASN A 104 -3.31 5.44 6.35
N ARG A 105 -3.16 6.76 6.59
CA ARG A 105 -4.05 7.53 7.45
C ARG A 105 -5.49 7.53 6.95
N ASN A 106 -5.69 7.58 5.62
CA ASN A 106 -7.02 7.58 5.03
C ASN A 106 -7.70 6.20 5.11
N LYS A 107 -6.94 5.11 4.95
CA LYS A 107 -7.43 3.73 5.17
C LYS A 107 -7.83 3.52 6.62
N ASN A 108 -6.99 3.93 7.57
CA ASN A 108 -7.27 3.81 9.00
C ASN A 108 -7.73 2.37 9.35
N LYS A 109 -8.86 2.24 10.04
CA LYS A 109 -9.48 0.97 10.44
C LYS A 109 -10.44 0.37 9.40
N TYR A 110 -10.62 1.01 8.25
CA TYR A 110 -11.60 0.60 7.26
C TYR A 110 -11.08 -0.57 6.41
N ASP A 111 -11.98 -1.48 6.07
CA ASP A 111 -11.76 -2.72 5.30
C ASP A 111 -12.39 -2.66 3.89
N ASP A 112 -12.91 -1.50 3.50
CA ASP A 112 -13.57 -1.26 2.20
C ASP A 112 -12.60 -0.90 1.05
N VAL A 113 -11.35 -1.37 1.17
CA VAL A 113 -10.24 -1.10 0.25
C VAL A 113 -9.78 -2.40 -0.37
N LEU A 114 -9.61 -2.40 -1.69
CA LEU A 114 -8.96 -3.51 -2.39
C LEU A 114 -7.51 -3.64 -1.91
N ASP A 115 -7.11 -4.87 -1.58
CA ASP A 115 -5.72 -5.16 -1.23
C ASP A 115 -4.82 -5.05 -2.47
N PRO A 116 -3.71 -4.28 -2.43
CA PRO A 116 -2.69 -4.33 -3.46
C PRO A 116 -2.13 -5.75 -3.67
N ILE A 117 -2.07 -6.56 -2.61
CA ILE A 117 -1.67 -7.96 -2.68
C ILE A 117 -2.84 -8.80 -3.21
N GLY A 118 -2.62 -9.50 -4.32
CA GLY A 118 -3.68 -10.26 -4.98
C GLY A 118 -4.63 -9.41 -5.84
N LEU A 119 -4.35 -8.12 -6.02
CA LEU A 119 -5.09 -7.25 -6.92
C LEU A 119 -5.00 -7.77 -8.36
N THR A 120 -6.12 -7.78 -9.07
CA THR A 120 -6.14 -8.06 -10.52
C THR A 120 -5.35 -6.97 -11.29
N PRO A 121 -4.47 -7.34 -12.24
CA PRO A 121 -3.83 -6.38 -13.13
C PRO A 121 -4.84 -5.45 -13.81
N GLU A 122 -4.40 -4.22 -14.09
CA GLU A 122 -5.22 -3.22 -14.79
C GLU A 122 -6.57 -2.91 -14.11
N THR A 123 -6.68 -3.06 -12.78
CA THR A 123 -7.88 -2.63 -12.04
C THR A 123 -8.10 -1.11 -12.13
N PHE A 124 -7.01 -0.33 -12.20
CA PHE A 124 -7.02 1.12 -12.26
C PHE A 124 -6.25 1.61 -13.49
N VAL A 125 -6.70 2.73 -14.07
CA VAL A 125 -6.07 3.41 -15.20
C VAL A 125 -5.81 4.87 -14.86
N ILE A 126 -4.90 5.53 -15.59
CA ILE A 126 -4.58 6.96 -15.41
C ILE A 126 -4.96 7.71 -16.68
N ASN A 127 -5.65 8.84 -16.53
CA ASN A 127 -5.73 9.86 -17.58
C ASN A 127 -4.50 10.77 -17.46
N PHE A 128 -3.53 10.68 -18.39
CA PHE A 128 -2.30 11.46 -18.28
C PHE A 128 -2.48 12.97 -18.49
N ALA A 129 -3.56 13.41 -19.14
CA ALA A 129 -3.83 14.84 -19.31
C ALA A 129 -4.15 15.52 -17.97
N SER A 130 -4.80 14.81 -17.03
CA SER A 130 -5.16 15.32 -15.70
C SER A 130 -4.39 14.67 -14.55
N GLY A 131 -3.78 13.50 -14.79
CA GLY A 131 -3.22 12.62 -13.76
C GLY A 131 -4.27 11.87 -12.93
N GLU A 132 -5.56 11.99 -13.26
CA GLU A 132 -6.64 11.33 -12.54
C GLU A 132 -6.59 9.81 -12.67
N ILE A 133 -6.94 9.13 -11.59
CA ILE A 133 -7.08 7.67 -11.54
C ILE A 133 -8.57 7.30 -11.60
N SER A 134 -8.91 6.29 -12.40
CA SER A 134 -10.26 5.74 -12.46
C SER A 134 -10.24 4.21 -12.52
N PRO A 135 -11.35 3.52 -12.19
CA PRO A 135 -11.45 2.08 -12.47
C PRO A 135 -11.33 1.84 -13.97
N ASN A 136 -10.69 0.73 -14.35
CA ASN A 136 -10.62 0.36 -15.75
C ASN A 136 -12.04 0.18 -16.35
N PRO A 137 -12.36 0.84 -17.49
CA PRO A 137 -13.67 0.74 -18.12
C PRO A 137 -14.09 -0.68 -18.53
N THR A 138 -13.16 -1.63 -18.65
CA THR A 138 -13.45 -3.03 -18.99
C THR A 138 -13.98 -3.87 -17.82
N LEU A 139 -13.78 -3.42 -16.58
CA LEU A 139 -14.23 -4.12 -15.38
C LEU A 139 -15.76 -4.27 -15.31
N SER A 140 -16.23 -5.30 -14.61
CA SER A 140 -17.64 -5.46 -14.28
C SER A 140 -18.15 -4.31 -13.40
N SER A 141 -19.48 -4.14 -13.34
CA SER A 141 -20.10 -3.12 -12.49
C SER A 141 -19.76 -3.28 -11.00
N ALA A 142 -19.62 -4.52 -10.53
CA ALA A 142 -19.24 -4.82 -9.15
C ALA A 142 -17.79 -4.42 -8.87
N GLU A 143 -16.85 -4.81 -9.73
CA GLU A 143 -15.44 -4.46 -9.60
C GLU A 143 -15.22 -2.95 -9.69
N LYS A 144 -15.91 -2.26 -10.62
CA LYS A 144 -15.89 -0.79 -10.70
C LYS A 144 -16.35 -0.13 -9.41
N LYS A 145 -17.34 -0.70 -8.73
CA LYS A 145 -17.85 -0.17 -7.45
C LYS A 145 -16.79 -0.28 -6.36
N GLU A 146 -16.13 -1.42 -6.22
CA GLU A 146 -15.07 -1.62 -5.22
C GLU A 146 -13.82 -0.79 -5.53
N ALA A 147 -13.43 -0.67 -6.79
CA ALA A 147 -12.36 0.23 -7.22
C ALA A 147 -12.68 1.70 -6.91
N LYS A 148 -13.93 2.16 -7.14
CA LYS A 148 -14.36 3.53 -6.78
C LYS A 148 -14.34 3.76 -5.26
N LYS A 149 -14.78 2.79 -4.46
CA LYS A 149 -14.67 2.87 -2.99
C LYS A 149 -13.21 3.01 -2.57
N THR A 150 -12.33 2.18 -3.14
CA THR A 150 -10.89 2.22 -2.88
C THR A 150 -10.28 3.58 -3.22
N ILE A 151 -10.57 4.13 -4.41
CA ILE A 151 -10.11 5.47 -4.82
C ILE A 151 -10.54 6.52 -3.79
N ARG A 152 -11.82 6.54 -3.43
CA ARG A 152 -12.39 7.50 -2.47
C ARG A 152 -11.82 7.34 -1.07
N ARG A 153 -11.73 6.11 -0.56
CA ARG A 153 -11.24 5.80 0.79
C ARG A 153 -9.80 6.25 0.93
N LEU A 154 -8.93 5.88 -0.01
CA LEU A 154 -7.50 6.17 0.05
C LEU A 154 -7.15 7.58 -0.46
N LYS A 155 -8.10 8.27 -1.11
CA LYS A 155 -7.91 9.54 -1.83
C LYS A 155 -6.85 9.41 -2.93
N LEU A 156 -6.93 8.34 -3.72
CA LEU A 156 -5.96 8.09 -4.79
C LEU A 156 -6.02 9.16 -5.89
N ASP A 157 -7.17 9.82 -6.05
CA ASP A 157 -7.49 10.87 -7.03
C ASP A 157 -7.45 12.29 -6.45
N SER A 158 -6.78 12.51 -5.31
CA SER A 158 -6.59 13.86 -4.79
C SER A 158 -5.75 14.72 -5.74
N ASP A 159 -5.96 16.05 -5.72
CA ASP A 159 -5.26 17.01 -6.58
C ASP A 159 -3.74 16.82 -6.57
N ASN A 160 -3.12 16.66 -5.39
CA ASN A 160 -1.69 16.43 -5.27
C ASN A 160 -1.24 15.11 -5.92
N ASN A 161 -2.03 14.03 -5.76
CA ASN A 161 -1.71 12.74 -6.35
C ASN A 161 -1.89 12.76 -7.88
N ASN A 162 -2.88 13.51 -8.37
CA ASN A 162 -3.12 13.73 -9.80
C ASN A 162 -1.95 14.51 -10.40
N GLN A 163 -1.61 15.66 -9.81
CA GLN A 163 -0.51 16.51 -10.25
C GLN A 163 0.82 15.75 -10.27
N MET A 164 1.12 14.96 -9.24
CA MET A 164 2.32 14.12 -9.20
C MET A 164 2.38 13.14 -10.37
N ARG A 165 1.28 12.42 -10.68
CA ARG A 165 1.26 11.46 -11.79
C ARG A 165 1.40 12.15 -13.15
N ALA A 166 0.72 13.28 -13.34
CA ALA A 166 0.84 14.08 -14.55
C ALA A 166 2.27 14.59 -14.73
N GLN A 167 2.90 15.09 -13.65
CA GLN A 167 4.29 15.54 -13.69
C GLN A 167 5.26 14.41 -14.08
N HIS A 168 5.15 13.24 -13.44
CA HIS A 168 6.02 12.10 -13.78
C HIS A 168 5.88 11.65 -15.24
N TYR A 169 4.67 11.74 -15.82
CA TYR A 169 4.48 11.48 -17.24
C TYR A 169 5.09 12.57 -18.12
N ASN A 170 4.92 13.84 -17.76
CA ASN A 170 5.52 14.97 -18.47
C ASN A 170 7.05 14.92 -18.45
N ASP A 171 7.67 14.55 -17.32
CA ASP A 171 9.12 14.35 -17.20
C ASP A 171 9.60 13.25 -18.17
N TYR A 172 8.81 12.21 -18.38
CA TYR A 172 9.13 11.15 -19.34
C TYR A 172 9.01 11.64 -20.79
N VAL A 173 7.90 12.29 -21.15
CA VAL A 173 7.68 12.81 -22.52
C VAL A 173 8.70 13.89 -22.89
N SER A 174 9.16 14.68 -21.91
CA SER A 174 10.18 15.72 -22.09
C SER A 174 11.60 15.16 -22.13
N GLY A 175 11.80 13.87 -21.84
CA GLY A 175 13.09 13.22 -21.82
C GLY A 175 13.92 13.44 -20.53
N ASP A 176 13.34 14.09 -19.52
CA ASP A 176 13.98 14.34 -18.22
C ASP A 176 14.16 13.05 -17.41
N CYS A 177 13.34 12.03 -17.69
CA CYS A 177 13.54 10.69 -17.15
C CYS A 177 13.23 9.57 -18.16
N SER A 178 13.85 8.41 -17.96
CA SER A 178 13.62 7.23 -18.80
C SER A 178 12.44 6.38 -18.30
N LEU A 179 11.88 5.56 -19.18
CA LEU A 179 10.88 4.55 -18.79
C LEU A 179 11.41 3.63 -17.67
N LYS A 180 12.70 3.25 -17.73
CA LYS A 180 13.38 2.46 -16.67
C LYS A 180 13.52 3.23 -15.35
N PHE A 181 13.58 4.56 -15.37
CA PHE A 181 13.52 5.35 -14.15
C PHE A 181 12.13 5.28 -13.53
N LEU A 182 11.09 5.47 -14.33
CA LEU A 182 9.70 5.40 -13.87
C LEU A 182 9.33 4.02 -13.32
N SER A 183 9.82 2.93 -13.89
CA SER A 183 9.54 1.58 -13.37
C SER A 183 9.99 1.39 -11.92
N ARG A 184 10.94 2.19 -11.44
CA ARG A 184 11.43 2.17 -10.04
C ARG A 184 10.81 3.28 -9.20
N LYS A 185 10.59 4.46 -9.77
CA LYS A 185 10.20 5.66 -9.01
C LYS A 185 8.72 6.01 -9.06
N SER A 186 8.05 5.67 -10.15
CA SER A 186 6.59 5.81 -10.30
C SER A 186 6.00 4.61 -11.06
N PRO A 187 6.08 3.39 -10.50
CA PRO A 187 5.63 2.16 -11.16
C PRO A 187 4.24 2.20 -11.79
N PHE A 188 3.28 2.93 -11.21
CA PHE A 188 1.94 3.03 -11.80
C PHE A 188 1.93 3.85 -13.09
N VAL A 189 2.66 4.97 -13.12
CA VAL A 189 2.83 5.77 -14.36
C VAL A 189 3.56 4.96 -15.41
N HIS A 190 4.62 4.24 -15.04
CA HIS A 190 5.31 3.31 -15.94
C HIS A 190 4.35 2.26 -16.53
N ALA A 191 3.60 1.56 -15.66
CA ALA A 191 2.68 0.51 -16.10
C ALA A 191 1.61 1.05 -17.05
N GLU A 192 1.11 2.26 -16.79
CA GLU A 192 0.10 2.87 -17.64
C GLU A 192 0.66 3.38 -18.98
N ILE A 193 1.89 3.90 -19.03
CA ILE A 193 2.58 4.23 -20.29
C ILE A 193 2.67 2.98 -21.19
N VAL A 194 3.09 1.85 -20.61
CA VAL A 194 3.19 0.57 -21.32
C VAL A 194 1.81 0.10 -21.78
N ARG A 195 0.79 0.15 -20.91
CA ARG A 195 -0.59 -0.26 -21.22
C ARG A 195 -1.19 0.56 -22.38
N GLN A 196 -0.88 1.86 -22.46
CA GLN A 196 -1.36 2.76 -23.50
C GLN A 196 -0.51 2.72 -24.79
N GLY A 197 0.60 1.96 -24.81
CA GLY A 197 1.48 1.85 -25.99
C GLY A 197 2.32 3.11 -26.25
N LEU A 198 2.67 3.85 -25.21
CA LEU A 198 3.39 5.15 -25.27
C LEU A 198 4.90 5.00 -25.04
N VAL A 199 5.47 3.86 -25.43
CA VAL A 199 6.89 3.49 -25.23
C VAL A 199 7.82 4.03 -26.29
#